data_AF-A0A8F9TTT7-F1
#
_entry.id   AF-A0A8F9TTT7-F1
#
_cell.length_a   1.000
_cell.length_b   1.000
_cell.length_c   1.000
_cell.angle_alpha   90.00
_cell.angle_beta   90.00
_cell.angle_gamma   90.00
#
_symmetry.space_group_name_H-M   'P 1'
#
loop_
_entity.id
_entity.type
_entity.pdbx_description
1 polymer ?
#
loop_
_entity_poly.entity_id
_entity_poly.type
_entity_poly.pdbx_seq_one_letter_code
_entity_poly.pdbx_strand_id
1 'polypeptide(L)'
;MVKGQRVACINDTFPAFVKAIYKQLPVKGNVYTIREVFLGREKIVNGGDSATVGLLLQELTNPADPFMANKQELGFSSERFAPLEELPAEEEHAEEELAVGGAVPAFGYSPGNN
;
A
#
# COMPACT_ATOMS: atom_id res chain seq x y z
N MET A 1 -12.45 3.78 -9.48
CA MET A 1 -11.25 2.94 -9.71
C MET A 1 -11.59 1.91 -10.77
N VAL A 2 -10.70 1.68 -11.72
CA VAL A 2 -10.93 0.79 -12.87
C VAL A 2 -9.78 -0.20 -13.04
N LYS A 3 -10.06 -1.34 -13.68
CA LYS A 3 -9.02 -2.32 -14.02
C LYS A 3 -7.97 -1.69 -14.94
N GLY A 4 -6.70 -1.96 -14.69
CA GLY A 4 -5.55 -1.41 -15.40
C GLY A 4 -5.07 -0.05 -14.88
N GLN A 5 -5.79 0.58 -13.96
CA GLN A 5 -5.40 1.87 -13.39
C GLN A 5 -4.26 1.71 -12.37
N ARG A 6 -3.29 2.62 -12.43
CA ARG A 6 -2.23 2.74 -11.41
C ARG A 6 -2.74 3.50 -10.19
N VAL A 7 -2.44 2.98 -9.01
CA VAL A 7 -2.86 3.52 -7.73
C VAL A 7 -1.70 3.49 -6.73
N ALA A 8 -1.56 4.53 -5.92
CA ALA A 8 -0.58 4.56 -4.84
C ALA A 8 -1.21 4.10 -3.53
N CYS A 9 -0.52 3.27 -2.75
CA CYS A 9 -0.98 2.91 -1.41
C CYS A 9 -0.78 4.10 -0.45
N ILE A 10 -1.87 4.57 0.16
CA ILE A 10 -1.85 5.68 1.12
C ILE A 10 -1.98 5.21 2.58
N ASN A 11 -2.45 3.98 2.80
CA ASN A 11 -2.67 3.40 4.13
C ASN A 11 -2.33 1.90 4.18
N ASP A 12 -1.16 1.60 4.70
CA ASP A 12 -0.61 0.27 4.95
C ASP A 12 -0.88 -0.27 6.37
N THR A 13 -1.77 0.37 7.13
CA THR A 13 -2.09 -0.08 8.48
C THR A 13 -3.12 -1.22 8.44
N PHE A 14 -2.64 -2.43 8.70
CA PHE A 14 -3.47 -3.64 8.74
C PHE A 14 -3.64 -4.21 10.17
N PRO A 15 -4.85 -4.68 10.53
CA PRO A 15 -5.06 -5.37 11.80
C PRO A 15 -4.29 -6.70 11.83
N ALA A 16 -3.98 -7.19 13.03
CA ALA A 16 -3.15 -8.39 13.22
C ALA A 16 -3.71 -9.63 12.50
N PHE A 17 -5.04 -9.77 12.47
CA PHE A 17 -5.71 -10.85 11.76
C PHE A 17 -5.44 -10.85 10.24
N VAL A 18 -5.47 -9.66 9.62
CA VAL A 18 -5.15 -9.51 8.19
C VAL A 18 -3.70 -9.91 7.92
N LYS A 19 -2.78 -9.46 8.78
CA LYS A 19 -1.36 -9.84 8.69
C LYS A 19 -1.12 -11.35 8.82
N ALA A 20 -2.01 -12.08 9.48
CA ALA A 20 -1.88 -13.52 9.67
C ALA A 20 -2.36 -14.34 8.45
N ILE A 21 -3.29 -13.82 7.65
CA ILE A 21 -3.89 -14.56 6.52
C ILE A 21 -3.41 -14.08 5.15
N TYR A 22 -2.93 -12.84 5.04
CA TYR A 22 -2.37 -12.30 3.80
C TYR A 22 -0.92 -12.74 3.64
N LYS A 23 -0.56 -13.14 2.41
CA LYS A 23 0.83 -13.46 2.06
C LYS A 23 1.63 -12.18 1.80
N GLN A 24 0.99 -11.20 1.18
CA GLN A 24 1.60 -9.95 0.76
C GLN A 24 0.66 -8.79 1.11
N LEU A 25 1.25 -7.70 1.60
CA LEU A 25 0.53 -6.48 1.97
C LEU A 25 1.14 -5.29 1.21
N PRO A 26 0.31 -4.34 0.75
CA PRO A 26 0.80 -3.13 0.12
C PRO A 26 1.52 -2.25 1.14
N VAL A 27 2.56 -1.58 0.66
CA VAL A 27 3.41 -0.67 1.44
C VAL A 27 3.04 0.75 1.07
N LYS A 28 2.90 1.62 2.07
CA LYS A 28 2.54 3.02 1.85
C LYS A 28 3.62 3.72 1.01
N GLY A 29 3.18 4.48 0.01
CA GLY A 29 4.04 5.17 -0.96
C GLY A 29 4.28 4.39 -2.23
N ASN A 30 4.13 3.06 -2.21
CA ASN A 30 4.35 2.25 -3.41
C ASN A 30 3.15 2.33 -4.36
N VAL A 31 3.47 2.20 -5.65
CA VAL A 31 2.50 2.19 -6.75
C VAL A 31 2.17 0.77 -7.15
N TYR A 32 0.88 0.51 -7.38
CA TYR A 32 0.33 -0.77 -7.77
C TYR A 32 -0.64 -0.62 -8.93
N THR A 33 -0.83 -1.69 -9.69
CA THR A 33 -1.74 -1.73 -10.83
C THR A 33 -2.96 -2.58 -10.49
N ILE A 34 -4.16 -2.04 -10.73
CA ILE A 34 -5.40 -2.77 -10.46
C ILE A 34 -5.56 -3.90 -11.47
N ARG A 35 -5.49 -5.15 -11.01
CA ARG A 35 -5.77 -6.36 -11.80
C ARG A 35 -7.27 -6.59 -11.95
N GLU A 36 -8.03 -6.38 -10.88
CA GLU A 36 -9.47 -6.64 -10.85
C GLU A 36 -10.15 -5.77 -9.78
N VAL A 37 -11.39 -5.37 -10.07
CA VAL A 37 -12.25 -4.63 -9.13
C VAL A 37 -13.45 -5.51 -8.85
N PHE A 38 -13.73 -5.76 -7.58
CA PHE A 38 -14.87 -6.56 -7.15
C PHE A 38 -15.68 -5.82 -6.09
N LEU A 39 -16.96 -6.17 -6.00
CA LEU A 39 -17.83 -5.65 -4.94
C LEU A 39 -17.63 -6.50 -3.68
N GLY A 40 -16.93 -5.96 -2.70
CA GLY A 40 -16.80 -6.54 -1.36
C GLY A 40 -18.13 -6.43 -0.62
N ARG A 41 -18.52 -7.51 0.08
CA ARG A 41 -19.64 -7.49 1.03
C ARG A 41 -19.08 -7.38 2.44
N GLU A 42 -19.51 -6.37 3.19
CA GLU A 42 -18.91 -6.03 4.48
C GLU A 42 -19.26 -7.00 5.63
N LYS A 43 -20.05 -8.06 5.40
CA LYS A 43 -20.42 -9.01 6.47
C LYS A 43 -20.45 -10.46 6.00
N ILE A 44 -19.66 -11.27 6.70
CA ILE A 44 -19.70 -12.75 6.69
C ILE A 44 -21.06 -13.29 7.18
N VAL A 45 -21.90 -12.47 7.85
CA VAL A 45 -23.08 -12.99 8.58
C VAL A 45 -24.42 -12.26 8.39
N ASN A 46 -24.54 -11.14 7.70
CA ASN A 46 -25.86 -10.56 7.36
C ASN A 46 -25.67 -9.42 6.38
N GLY A 47 -26.31 -9.49 5.21
CA GLY A 47 -26.23 -8.50 4.15
C GLY A 47 -26.66 -7.11 4.62
N GLY A 48 -25.69 -6.30 5.05
CA GLY A 48 -25.86 -4.87 5.21
C GLY A 48 -25.60 -4.17 3.88
N ASP A 49 -26.38 -3.13 3.58
CA ASP A 49 -26.38 -2.35 2.34
C ASP A 49 -25.09 -1.55 2.06
N SER A 50 -24.00 -1.76 2.82
CA SER A 50 -22.68 -1.17 2.57
C SER A 50 -21.85 -2.12 1.69
N ALA A 51 -21.80 -1.80 0.40
CA ALA A 51 -20.93 -2.48 -0.54
C ALA A 51 -19.58 -1.75 -0.62
N THR A 52 -18.53 -2.36 -0.08
CA THR A 52 -17.17 -1.81 -0.18
C THR A 52 -16.55 -2.22 -1.51
N VAL A 53 -15.80 -1.35 -2.17
CA VAL A 53 -15.08 -1.72 -3.39
C VAL A 53 -13.76 -2.40 -3.00
N GLY A 54 -13.60 -3.66 -3.42
CA GLY A 54 -12.38 -4.43 -3.24
C GLY A 54 -11.54 -4.45 -4.52
N LEU A 55 -10.22 -4.46 -4.35
CA LEU A 55 -9.24 -4.44 -5.42
C LEU A 55 -8.29 -5.64 -5.32
N LEU A 56 -7.98 -6.24 -6.46
CA LEU A 56 -6.83 -7.12 -6.64
C LEU A 56 -5.73 -6.35 -7.36
N LEU A 57 -4.49 -6.54 -6.93
CA LEU A 57 -3.33 -5.86 -7.52
C LEU A 57 -2.55 -6.85 -8.38
N GLN A 58 -1.88 -6.35 -9.42
CA GLN A 58 -1.11 -7.19 -10.32
C GLN A 58 0.19 -7.67 -9.67
N GLU A 59 0.81 -6.82 -8.87
CA GLU A 59 2.08 -7.05 -8.20
C GLU A 59 1.91 -7.92 -6.94
N LEU A 60 0.75 -7.83 -6.28
CA LEU A 60 0.48 -8.56 -5.05
C LEU A 60 -0.57 -9.65 -5.29
N THR A 61 -0.14 -10.91 -5.18
CA THR A 61 -1.05 -12.07 -5.26
C THR A 61 -1.11 -12.77 -3.91
N ASN A 62 -2.34 -12.95 -3.43
CA ASN A 62 -2.66 -13.54 -2.12
C ASN A 62 -3.39 -14.87 -2.25
N PRO A 63 -3.45 -15.69 -1.18
CA PRO A 63 -4.27 -16.88 -1.19
C PRO A 63 -5.77 -16.53 -1.25
N ALA A 64 -6.57 -17.54 -1.59
CA ALA A 64 -8.02 -17.48 -1.47
C ALA A 64 -8.45 -17.23 -0.02
N ASP A 65 -9.52 -16.46 0.17
CA ASP A 65 -10.11 -16.17 1.46
C ASP A 65 -10.63 -17.48 2.09
N PRO A 66 -10.09 -17.89 3.26
CA PRO A 66 -10.53 -19.11 3.93
C PRO A 66 -11.95 -19.00 4.52
N PHE A 67 -12.51 -17.80 4.61
CA PHE A 67 -13.84 -17.54 5.18
C PHE A 67 -14.94 -17.37 4.12
N MET A 68 -14.59 -17.30 2.84
CA MET A 68 -15.57 -17.20 1.75
C MET A 68 -15.70 -18.51 0.97
N ALA A 69 -16.95 -18.96 0.78
CA ALA A 69 -17.26 -20.19 0.05
C ALA A 69 -16.85 -20.15 -1.44
N ASN A 70 -16.80 -18.96 -2.04
CA ASN A 70 -16.38 -18.79 -3.44
C ASN A 70 -14.86 -18.79 -3.62
N LYS A 71 -14.06 -18.98 -2.55
CA LYS A 71 -12.59 -18.99 -2.58
C LYS A 71 -12.01 -17.78 -3.32
N GLN A 72 -12.65 -16.63 -3.18
CA GLN A 72 -12.19 -15.41 -3.80
C GLN A 72 -10.85 -14.99 -3.20
N GLU A 73 -9.95 -14.46 -4.00
CA GLU A 73 -8.65 -13.98 -3.52
C GLU A 73 -8.80 -12.85 -2.49
N LEU A 74 -7.96 -12.87 -1.47
CA LEU A 74 -7.85 -11.81 -0.47
C LEU A 74 -7.38 -10.50 -1.12
N GLY A 75 -8.34 -9.65 -1.46
CA GLY A 75 -8.11 -8.31 -2.00
C GLY A 75 -8.01 -7.23 -0.93
N PHE A 76 -7.94 -5.97 -1.38
CA PHE A 76 -7.76 -4.81 -0.52
C PHE A 76 -8.89 -3.80 -0.73
N SER A 77 -9.28 -3.07 0.31
CA SER A 77 -10.25 -1.98 0.18
C SER A 77 -9.68 -0.86 -0.71
N SER A 78 -10.51 -0.35 -1.63
CA SER A 78 -10.17 0.79 -2.48
C SER A 78 -9.80 2.05 -1.70
N GLU A 79 -10.34 2.21 -0.49
CA GLU A 79 -10.11 3.38 0.37
C GLU A 79 -8.65 3.51 0.83
N ARG A 80 -7.85 2.45 0.69
CA ARG A 80 -6.42 2.44 1.05
C ARG A 80 -5.52 2.92 -0.08
N PHE A 81 -6.09 3.24 -1.24
CA PHE A 81 -5.34 3.62 -2.42
C PHE A 81 -5.82 4.97 -2.96
N ALA A 82 -4.88 5.76 -3.47
CA ALA A 82 -5.15 6.97 -4.22
C ALA A 82 -4.94 6.71 -5.72
N PRO A 83 -5.90 7.07 -6.59
CA PRO A 83 -5.66 7.09 -8.04
C PRO A 83 -4.48 7.99 -8.38
N LEU A 84 -3.54 7.49 -9.19
CA LEU A 84 -2.54 8.34 -9.81
C LEU A 84 -3.13 8.89 -11.11
N GLU A 85 -3.22 10.21 -11.22
CA GLU A 85 -3.50 10.86 -12.50
C GLU A 85 -2.29 10.64 -13.40
N GLU A 86 -2.46 9.92 -14.50
CA GLU A 86 -1.44 9.82 -15.54
C GLU A 86 -1.39 11.17 -16.28
N LEU A 87 -0.57 12.09 -15.77
CA LEU A 87 -0.03 13.15 -16.61
C LEU A 87 0.73 12.46 -17.77
N PRO A 88 0.57 12.91 -19.02
CA PRO A 88 1.25 12.31 -20.17
C PRO A 88 2.75 12.19 -19.89
N ALA A 89 3.33 11.06 -20.26
CA ALA A 89 4.63 10.58 -19.81
C ALA A 89 5.77 11.58 -20.05
N GLU A 90 6.14 12.30 -19.00
CA GLU A 90 7.47 12.86 -18.83
C GLU A 90 7.76 12.84 -17.32
N GLU A 91 8.99 12.45 -16.96
CA GLU A 91 9.55 12.44 -15.60
C GLU A 91 9.42 11.12 -14.80
N GLU A 92 10.33 10.23 -15.20
CA GLU A 92 11.04 9.26 -14.36
C GLU A 92 11.43 9.88 -13.00
N HIS A 93 10.88 9.39 -11.90
CA HIS A 93 11.47 9.61 -10.57
C HIS A 93 11.96 8.27 -10.04
N ALA A 94 13.21 7.97 -10.38
CA ALA A 94 14.05 7.03 -9.66
C ALA A 94 14.18 7.54 -8.21
N GLU A 95 13.85 6.67 -7.27
CA GLU A 95 14.02 6.90 -5.84
C GLU A 95 15.53 6.96 -5.56
N GLU A 96 16.05 8.18 -5.41
CA GLU A 96 17.46 8.45 -5.13
C GLU A 96 17.84 7.99 -3.72
N GLU A 97 18.86 7.14 -3.65
CA GLU A 97 19.47 6.62 -2.43
C GLU A 97 20.02 7.76 -1.56
N LEU A 98 19.34 8.09 -0.46
CA LEU A 98 19.84 9.06 0.52
C LEU A 98 20.73 8.35 1.55
N ALA A 99 21.93 7.98 1.12
CA ALA A 99 23.06 7.71 2.00
C ALA A 99 24.01 8.91 1.96
N VAL A 100 24.21 9.58 3.11
CA VAL A 100 25.50 10.07 3.64
C VAL A 100 25.25 11.14 4.72
N GLY A 101 25.81 10.89 5.91
CA GLY A 101 26.54 11.93 6.66
C GLY A 101 25.85 12.55 7.86
N GLY A 102 26.15 12.05 9.07
CA GLY A 102 25.75 12.75 10.30
C GLY A 102 26.25 12.12 11.60
N ALA A 103 27.54 11.78 11.72
CA ALA A 103 28.15 11.53 13.02
C ALA A 103 28.61 12.84 13.66
N VAL A 104 27.94 13.23 14.75
CA VAL A 104 28.30 14.26 15.76
C VAL A 104 29.55 13.86 16.59
N PRO A 105 30.19 14.71 17.42
CA PRO A 105 29.81 16.06 17.88
C PRO A 105 30.93 17.14 17.87
N ALA A 106 30.51 18.40 18.01
CA ALA A 106 31.36 19.51 18.41
C ALA A 106 31.41 19.61 19.95
N PHE A 107 32.60 19.50 20.55
CA PHE A 107 32.88 20.06 21.88
C PHE A 107 34.36 20.50 21.99
N GLY A 108 34.53 21.82 21.89
CA GLY A 108 35.56 22.70 22.45
C GLY A 108 36.99 22.22 22.72
N TYR A 109 37.96 22.84 22.03
CA TYR A 109 39.14 23.38 22.71
C TYR A 109 39.63 24.64 21.98
N SER A 110 39.79 25.73 22.73
CA SER A 110 40.16 27.07 22.27
C SER A 110 41.66 27.31 22.55
N PRO A 111 42.49 27.79 21.59
CA PRO A 111 43.83 28.24 21.91
C PRO A 111 43.81 29.77 22.11
N GLY A 112 43.92 30.21 23.38
CA GLY A 112 44.02 31.62 23.75
C GLY A 112 45.29 31.88 24.56
N ASN A 113 46.18 32.72 23.99
CA ASN A 113 47.44 33.23 24.53
C ASN A 113 47.33 33.85 25.94
N ASN A 114 48.35 33.63 26.78
CA ASN A 114 49.22 34.68 27.32
C ASN A 114 50.53 34.08 27.86
#